data_AF-A0A210PDJ9-F1
#
_entry.id   AF-A0A210PDJ9-F1
#
_cell.length_a   1.000
_cell.length_b   1.000
_cell.length_c   1.000
_cell.angle_alpha   90.00
_cell.angle_beta   90.00
_cell.angle_gamma   90.00
#
_symmetry.space_group_name_H-M   'P 1'
#
loop_
_entity.id
_entity.type
_entity.pdbx_description
1 polymer ?
#
loop_
_entity_poly.entity_id
_entity_poly.type
_entity_poly.pdbx_seq_one_letter_code
_entity_poly.pdbx_strand_id
1 'polypeptide(L)' 'MRGVPVVVLANKQDLPYAMNTSDIAEKMCLTKLTGRKWFVQGACAMTGEGIYEGMKEMARLTKENKKNYR' A
#
# COMPACT_ATOMS: atom_id res chain seq x y z
N MET A 1 -15.45 -6.86 -5.62
CA MET A 1 -14.04 -6.49 -5.34
C MET A 1 -13.24 -7.57 -4.61
N ARG A 2 -13.61 -8.87 -4.67
CA ARG A 2 -12.77 -9.96 -4.09
C ARG A 2 -11.49 -10.12 -4.92
N GLY A 3 -10.37 -10.44 -4.27
CA GLY A 3 -9.07 -10.63 -4.93
C GLY A 3 -8.35 -9.37 -5.42
N VAL A 4 -9.02 -8.20 -5.44
CA VAL A 4 -8.40 -6.95 -5.91
C VAL A 4 -7.30 -6.53 -4.94
N PRO A 5 -6.04 -6.35 -5.40
CA PRO A 5 -4.94 -5.92 -4.53
C PRO A 5 -5.17 -4.54 -3.93
N VAL A 6 -4.56 -4.29 -2.78
CA VAL A 6 -4.66 -3.01 -2.06
C VAL A 6 -3.28 -2.39 -1.91
N VAL A 7 -3.16 -1.11 -2.23
CA VAL A 7 -1.99 -0.30 -1.89
C VAL A 7 -2.47 0.84 -1.01
N VAL A 8 -1.86 0.98 0.18
CA VAL A 8 -2.11 2.08 1.10
C VAL A 8 -0.93 3.05 1.01
N LEU A 9 -1.20 4.29 0.58
CA LEU A 9 -0.24 5.38 0.69
C LEU A 9 -0.39 6.00 2.08
N ALA A 10 0.55 5.67 2.97
CA ALA A 10 0.68 6.26 4.30
C ALA A 10 1.21 7.69 4.16
N ASN A 11 0.32 8.61 3.80
CA ASN A 11 0.65 9.99 3.49
C ASN A 11 1.02 10.82 4.75
N LYS A 12 1.66 11.96 4.52
CA LYS A 12 2.12 12.94 5.52
C LYS A 12 3.28 12.47 6.41
N GLN A 13 4.19 11.68 5.84
CA GLN A 13 5.40 11.22 6.56
C GLN A 13 6.37 12.36 6.91
N ASP A 14 6.15 13.56 6.40
CA ASP A 14 6.86 14.79 6.74
C ASP A 14 6.48 15.36 8.13
N LEU A 15 5.32 14.98 8.67
CA LEU A 15 4.85 15.53 9.94
C LEU A 15 5.54 14.87 11.15
N PRO A 16 5.79 15.63 12.23
CA PRO A 16 6.20 15.03 13.48
C PRO A 16 5.12 14.05 13.95
N TYR A 17 5.55 12.92 14.52
CA TYR A 17 4.68 11.84 14.99
C TYR A 17 3.90 11.11 13.90
N ALA A 18 4.31 11.24 12.63
CA ALA A 18 3.80 10.39 11.56
C ALA A 18 4.01 8.91 11.94
N MET A 19 2.96 8.12 11.75
CA MET A 19 2.99 6.70 12.05
C MET A 19 3.79 5.96 10.95
N ASN A 20 4.65 5.03 11.37
CA ASN A 20 5.40 4.21 10.42
C ASN A 20 4.45 3.23 9.70
N THR A 21 4.92 2.68 8.58
CA THR A 21 4.11 1.81 7.71
C THR A 21 3.65 0.51 8.38
N SER A 22 4.46 -0.05 9.28
CA SER A 22 4.14 -1.27 10.03
C SER A 22 2.98 -1.03 11.00
N ASP A 23 3.04 0.04 11.80
CA ASP A 23 1.99 0.41 12.74
C ASP A 23 0.66 0.71 12.01
N ILE A 24 0.73 1.35 10.84
CA ILE A 24 -0.45 1.58 9.98
C ILE A 24 -1.04 0.26 9.51
N ALA A 25 -0.19 -0.68 9.05
CA ALA A 25 -0.65 -2.00 8.61
C ALA A 25 -1.36 -2.76 9.73
N GLU A 26 -0.86 -2.68 10.96
CA GLU A 26 -1.49 -3.29 12.13
C GLU A 26 -2.81 -2.63 12.49
N LYS A 27 -2.86 -1.30 12.60
CA LYS A 27 -4.09 -0.56 12.97
C LYS A 27 -5.19 -0.69 11.92
N MET A 28 -4.82 -0.79 10.65
CA MET A 28 -5.76 -1.08 9.56
C MET A 28 -6.10 -2.57 9.43
N CYS A 29 -5.58 -3.42 10.33
CA CYS A 29 -5.77 -4.86 10.32
C CYS A 29 -5.39 -5.54 8.99
N LEU A 30 -4.43 -4.97 8.25
CA LEU A 30 -3.99 -5.52 6.96
C LEU A 30 -3.34 -6.90 7.14
N THR A 31 -2.67 -7.13 8.27
CA THR A 31 -2.10 -8.43 8.63
C THR A 31 -3.14 -9.54 8.74
N LYS A 32 -4.42 -9.19 8.98
CA LYS A 32 -5.56 -10.13 9.03
C LYS A 32 -6.29 -10.26 7.69
N LEU A 33 -5.93 -9.45 6.70
CA LEU A 33 -6.59 -9.42 5.40
C LEU A 33 -6.18 -10.65 4.58
N THR A 34 -7.14 -11.53 4.31
CA THR A 34 -6.95 -12.74 3.51
C THR A 34 -7.63 -12.61 2.14
N GLY A 35 -7.20 -13.43 1.18
CA GLY A 35 -7.82 -13.50 -0.15
C GLY A 35 -7.51 -12.31 -1.07
N ARG A 36 -6.53 -11.47 -0.74
CA ARG A 36 -5.92 -10.46 -1.63
C ARG A 36 -4.54 -10.07 -1.13
N LYS A 37 -3.69 -9.58 -2.04
CA LYS A 37 -2.40 -8.98 -1.67
C LYS A 37 -2.61 -7.54 -1.20
N TRP A 38 -1.74 -7.08 -0.31
CA TRP A 38 -1.72 -5.70 0.15
C TRP A 38 -0.29 -5.18 0.29
N PHE A 39 -0.12 -3.87 0.27
CA PHE A 39 1.15 -3.17 0.51
C PHE A 39 0.90 -1.80 1.16
N VAL A 40 1.83 -1.35 1.98
CA VAL A 40 1.82 0.00 2.57
C VAL A 40 3.10 0.72 2.19
N GLN A 41 2.96 1.92 1.62
CA GLN A 41 4.06 2.79 1.22
C GLN A 41 3.98 4.10 1.99
N GLY A 42 5.06 4.45 2.71
CA GLY A 42 5.20 5.80 3.28
C GLY A 42 5.29 6.82 2.16
N ALA A 43 4.57 7.94 2.27
CA ALA A 43 4.56 8.98 1.24
C ALA A 43 4.44 10.39 1.83
N CYS A 44 4.93 11.37 1.08
CA CYS A 44 4.69 12.79 1.33
C CYS A 44 4.19 13.44 0.04
N ALA A 45 2.92 13.83 0.01
CA ALA A 45 2.33 14.46 -1.17
C ALA A 45 2.94 15.83 -1.52
N MET A 46 3.52 16.53 -0.54
CA MET A 46 4.14 17.84 -0.75
C MET A 46 5.49 17.74 -1.46
N THR A 47 6.29 16.70 -1.15
CA THR A 47 7.61 16.47 -1.76
C THR A 47 7.54 15.49 -2.94
N GLY A 48 6.48 14.69 -3.02
CA GLY A 48 6.33 13.60 -3.99
C GLY A 48 7.00 12.30 -3.59
N GLU A 49 7.72 12.26 -2.46
CA GLU A 49 8.41 11.06 -1.97
C GLU A 49 7.43 9.90 -1.74
N GLY A 50 7.83 8.69 -2.15
CA GLY A 50 7.05 7.47 -1.96
C GLY A 50 5.89 7.28 -2.93
N ILE A 51 5.49 8.30 -3.70
CA ILE A 51 4.37 8.19 -4.64
C ILE A 51 4.75 7.25 -5.78
N TYR A 52 5.93 7.43 -6.39
CA TYR A 52 6.38 6.59 -7.51
C TYR A 52 6.49 5.13 -7.10
N GLU A 53 7.05 4.85 -5.93
CA GLU A 53 7.20 3.52 -5.34
C GLU A 53 5.84 2.86 -5.13
N GLY A 54 4.89 3.58 -4.55
CA GLY A 54 3.52 3.08 -4.32
C GLY A 54 2.80 2.77 -5.63
N MET A 55 2.95 3.61 -6.65
CA MET A 55 2.37 3.38 -7.97
C MET A 55 3.03 2.21 -8.71
N LYS A 56 4.36 2.08 -8.60
CA LYS A 56 5.12 0.94 -9.15
C LYS A 56 4.63 -0.38 -8.53
N GLU A 57 4.39 -0.37 -7.23
CA GLU A 57 3.90 -1.54 -6.51
C GLU A 57 2.45 -1.88 -6.87
N MET A 58 1.57 -0.88 -7.02
CA MET A 58 0.23 -1.07 -7.54
C MET A 58 0.25 -1.73 -8.92
N ALA A 59 1.12 -1.27 -9.83
CA ALA A 59 1.27 -1.84 -11.16
C ALA A 59 1.75 -3.30 -11.11
N ARG A 60 2.71 -3.62 -10.23
CA ARG A 60 3.19 -5.00 -9.99
C ARG A 60 2.06 -5.90 -9.51
N LEU A 61 1.38 -5.52 -8.43
CA LEU A 61 0.30 -6.30 -7.83
C LEU A 61 -0.86 -6.52 -8.80
N THR A 62 -1.20 -5.51 -9.60
CA THR A 62 -2.26 -5.63 -10.62
C THR A 62 -1.88 -6.62 -11.72
N LYS A 63 -0.63 -6.61 -12.18
CA LYS A 63 -0.13 -7.59 -13.18
C LYS A 63 -0.16 -9.01 -12.63
N GLU A 64 0.26 -9.21 -11.38
CA GLU A 64 0.22 -10.52 -10.72
C GLU A 64 -1.21 -11.02 -10.53
N ASN A 65 -2.12 -10.16 -10.10
CA ASN A 65 -3.51 -10.53 -9.92
C ASN A 65 -4.15 -11.00 -11.23
N LYS A 66 -3.87 -10.35 -12.37
CA LYS A 66 -4.36 -10.78 -13.69
C LYS A 66 -3.86 -12.18 -14.08
N LYS A 67 -2.66 -12.57 -13.67
CA LYS A 67 -2.13 -13.92 -13.95
C LYS A 67 -2.89 -15.01 -13.19
N ASN A 68 -3.42 -14.70 -12.01
CA ASN A 68 -4.15 -15.67 -11.18
C ASN A 68 -5.58 -15.97 -11.69
N TYR A 69 -6.08 -15.17 -12.64
CA TYR A 69 -7.40 -15.38 -13.27
C TYR A 69 -7.30 -15.92 -14.72
N ARG A 70 -6.09 -16.25 -15.18
CA ARG A 70 -5.86 -17.00 -16.41
C ARG A 70 -5.61 -18.46 -16.06
#